data_AF-A0A183T7Y4-F1
#
_entry.id   AF-A0A183T7Y4-F1
#
_cell.length_a   1.000
_cell.length_b   1.000
_cell.length_c   1.000
_cell.angle_alpha   90.00
_cell.angle_beta   90.00
_cell.angle_gamma   90.00
#
_symmetry.space_group_name_H-M   'P 1'
#
loop_
_entity.id
_entity.type
_entity.pdbx_description
1 polymer ?
#
loop_
_entity_poly.entity_id
_entity_poly.type
_entity_poly.pdbx_seq_one_letter_code
_entity_poly.pdbx_strand_id
1 'polypeptide(L)'
;MTFRSNTMATKAVESYIKLVGKEYLHGLLHRYIQRVLACSDTWEVDPDKLPTSSLASGSLLSADGQGTAPAAAAIIRDYCAHKASPIRSSSTAGSGCNALDTPQHSLTHLAVLSNGRLAQPGSLIFSQLKLLQHLDLVWETVRASRKDFPKQLLQVFSAFRAALQPSRGAEFCDKLVSACIFLRFICPAILTPSLFGLASTFPGEFNCQRNLTLVAKSLQSLANLATFGDKEPFMRFMNAYVEAQIPVMRAFLRGISSLDITADAPADCTSASLLSNHIDCGYELACLHATCVEMFANLAAKDTKPPEGRRLENGSSQTSSSVSCRVSTVCYLCC
;
A
#
# COMPACT_ATOMS: atom_id res chain seq x y z
N MET A 1 4.35 0.39 -16.64
CA MET A 1 3.85 1.17 -15.47
C MET A 1 5.01 1.95 -14.87
N THR A 2 5.12 3.25 -15.15
CA THR A 2 6.27 4.12 -14.83
C THR A 2 6.64 4.16 -13.33
N PHE A 3 5.69 3.91 -12.43
CA PHE A 3 5.91 3.90 -10.98
C PHE A 3 6.01 2.50 -10.36
N ARG A 4 6.44 1.48 -11.11
CA ARG A 4 6.92 0.21 -10.53
C ARG A 4 8.43 0.04 -10.62
N SER A 5 9.09 0.86 -11.44
CA SER A 5 10.53 0.85 -11.60
C SER A 5 11.24 1.46 -10.39
N ASN A 6 12.44 0.98 -10.09
CA ASN A 6 13.31 1.55 -9.07
C ASN A 6 14.07 2.75 -9.65
N THR A 7 13.44 3.92 -9.64
CA THR A 7 14.06 5.19 -10.07
C THR A 7 14.35 6.08 -8.87
N MET A 8 15.29 7.00 -9.02
CA MET A 8 15.58 8.04 -8.01
C MET A 8 14.31 8.79 -7.59
N ALA A 9 13.45 9.16 -8.55
CA ALA A 9 12.17 9.82 -8.26
C ALA A 9 11.25 8.94 -7.41
N THR A 10 11.09 7.66 -7.74
CA THR A 10 10.25 6.76 -6.96
C THR A 10 10.78 6.49 -5.55
N LYS A 11 12.11 6.49 -5.39
CA LYS A 11 12.77 6.33 -4.08
C LYS A 11 12.68 7.60 -3.23
N ALA A 12 12.83 8.77 -3.84
CA ALA A 12 12.60 10.04 -3.16
C ALA A 12 11.16 10.16 -2.63
N VAL A 13 10.17 9.80 -3.46
CA VAL A 13 8.76 9.77 -3.03
C VAL A 13 8.54 8.73 -1.93
N GLU A 14 9.13 7.53 -2.04
CA GLU A 14 9.07 6.51 -1.00
C GLU A 14 9.62 7.00 0.35
N SER A 15 10.82 7.59 0.34
CA SER A 15 11.44 8.14 1.55
C SER A 15 10.63 9.27 2.14
N TYR A 16 10.11 10.18 1.32
CA TYR A 16 9.27 11.29 1.78
C TYR A 16 7.96 10.79 2.42
N ILE A 17 7.29 9.82 1.79
CA ILE A 17 6.07 9.20 2.34
C ILE A 17 6.37 8.53 3.69
N LYS A 18 7.50 7.83 3.81
CA LYS A 18 7.89 7.19 5.09
C LYS A 18 8.19 8.20 6.18
N LEU A 19 8.86 9.30 5.83
CA LEU A 19 9.21 10.36 6.78
C LEU A 19 7.96 11.04 7.34
N VAL A 20 7.09 11.54 6.46
CA VAL A 20 5.89 12.29 6.84
C VAL A 20 4.78 11.37 7.37
N GLY A 21 4.65 10.17 6.79
CA GLY A 21 3.56 9.26 7.08
C GLY A 21 3.78 8.37 8.30
N LYS A 22 4.95 8.42 8.96
CA LYS A 22 5.31 7.49 10.04
C LYS A 22 4.25 7.42 11.14
N GLU A 23 3.84 8.56 11.69
CA GLU A 23 2.84 8.62 12.77
C GLU A 23 1.47 8.15 12.30
N TYR A 24 1.06 8.56 11.10
CA TYR A 24 -0.17 8.12 10.46
C TYR A 24 -0.21 6.59 10.31
N LEU A 25 0.87 6.00 9.79
CA LEU A 25 0.98 4.55 9.61
C LEU A 25 0.95 3.80 10.95
N HIS A 26 1.60 4.34 11.97
CA HIS A 26 1.57 3.77 13.31
C HIS A 26 0.15 3.79 13.88
N GLY A 27 -0.56 4.91 13.82
CA GLY A 27 -1.97 5.00 14.22
C GLY A 27 -2.89 4.05 13.44
N LEU A 28 -2.58 3.84 12.15
CA LEU A 28 -3.36 3.02 11.23
C LEU A 28 -3.20 1.51 11.46
N LEU A 29 -1.96 1.02 11.55
CA LEU A 29 -1.66 -0.41 11.47
C LEU A 29 -1.14 -1.03 12.76
N HIS A 30 -0.62 -0.25 13.71
CA HIS A 30 0.08 -0.80 14.88
C HIS A 30 -0.81 -1.77 15.67
N ARG A 31 -2.02 -1.35 16.06
CA ARG A 31 -2.94 -2.21 16.83
C ARG A 31 -3.34 -3.48 16.06
N TYR A 32 -3.52 -3.37 14.75
CA TYR A 32 -3.88 -4.51 13.92
C TYR A 32 -2.73 -5.53 13.87
N ILE A 33 -1.51 -5.06 13.59
CA ILE A 33 -0.32 -5.90 13.52
C ILE A 33 -0.06 -6.58 14.86
N GLN A 34 -0.12 -5.85 15.99
CA GLN A 34 0.05 -6.44 17.32
C GLN A 34 -0.96 -7.56 17.60
N ARG A 35 -2.22 -7.41 17.18
CA ARG A 35 -3.23 -8.48 17.31
C ARG A 35 -2.92 -9.70 16.46
N VAL A 36 -2.44 -9.51 15.23
CA VAL A 36 -2.05 -10.62 14.35
C VAL A 36 -0.83 -11.35 14.92
N LEU A 37 0.16 -10.62 15.44
CA LEU A 37 1.35 -11.18 16.05
C LEU A 37 1.07 -11.94 17.36
N ALA A 38 0.01 -11.58 18.08
CA ALA A 38 -0.44 -12.28 19.28
C ALA A 38 -1.33 -13.49 19.00
N CYS A 39 -1.73 -13.71 17.74
CA CYS A 39 -2.64 -14.78 17.34
C CYS A 39 -1.87 -15.97 16.75
N SER A 40 -2.10 -17.18 17.27
CA SER A 40 -1.47 -18.41 16.77
C SER A 40 -2.20 -19.06 15.59
N ASP A 41 -3.36 -18.52 15.20
CA ASP A 41 -4.18 -19.11 14.13
C ASP A 41 -3.49 -19.00 12.76
N THR A 42 -3.53 -20.07 11.97
CA THR A 42 -3.12 -20.03 10.55
C THR A 42 -4.35 -19.85 9.66
N TRP A 43 -4.29 -18.90 8.71
CA TRP A 43 -5.34 -18.69 7.71
C TRP A 43 -4.83 -19.09 6.32
N GLU A 44 -4.10 -20.20 6.25
CA GLU A 44 -3.63 -20.73 4.96
C GLU A 44 -4.83 -21.06 4.05
N VAL A 45 -4.74 -20.57 2.82
CA VAL A 45 -5.80 -20.67 1.80
C VAL A 45 -5.33 -21.43 0.57
N ASP A 46 -4.06 -21.83 0.53
CA ASP A 46 -3.47 -22.66 -0.50
C ASP A 46 -3.79 -24.16 -0.24
N PRO A 47 -4.61 -24.82 -1.08
CA PRO A 47 -4.97 -26.22 -0.92
C PRO A 47 -3.76 -27.15 -0.83
N ASP A 48 -2.68 -26.84 -1.54
CA ASP A 48 -1.49 -27.70 -1.62
C ASP A 48 -0.66 -27.69 -0.33
N LYS A 49 -0.92 -26.71 0.55
CA LYS A 49 -0.24 -26.55 1.84
C LYS A 49 -1.06 -27.03 3.02
N LEU A 50 -2.29 -27.47 2.78
CA LEU A 50 -3.24 -27.91 3.81
C LEU A 50 -3.38 -29.43 3.84
N PRO A 51 -3.66 -30.02 5.01
CA PRO A 51 -3.97 -31.44 5.11
C PRO A 51 -5.32 -31.75 4.45
N THR A 52 -5.49 -32.97 3.95
CA THR A 52 -6.72 -33.42 3.27
C THR A 52 -7.98 -33.26 4.12
N SER A 53 -7.86 -33.34 5.45
CA SER A 53 -8.97 -33.11 6.39
C SER A 53 -9.52 -31.67 6.33
N SER A 54 -8.66 -30.67 6.07
CA SER A 54 -9.05 -29.26 5.96
C SER A 54 -9.82 -28.96 4.66
N LEU A 55 -9.64 -29.79 3.63
CA LEU A 55 -10.27 -29.63 2.31
C LEU A 55 -11.71 -30.18 2.24
N ALA A 56 -12.07 -31.09 3.15
CA ALA A 56 -13.36 -31.78 3.14
C ALA A 56 -14.58 -30.87 3.37
N SER A 57 -14.38 -29.66 3.92
CA SER A 57 -15.47 -28.71 4.22
C SER A 57 -15.80 -27.74 3.07
N GLY A 58 -15.22 -27.97 1.88
CA GLY A 58 -15.47 -27.14 0.70
C GLY A 58 -14.63 -25.87 0.64
N SER A 59 -14.96 -25.02 -0.34
CA SER A 59 -14.22 -23.80 -0.69
C SER A 59 -15.17 -22.71 -1.18
N LEU A 60 -14.79 -21.45 -1.00
CA LEU A 60 -15.45 -20.29 -1.62
C LEU A 60 -15.10 -20.13 -3.10
N LEU A 61 -14.16 -20.94 -3.62
CA LEU A 61 -13.85 -21.02 -5.04
C LEU A 61 -15.01 -21.65 -5.80
N SER A 62 -15.27 -21.13 -7.00
CA SER A 62 -16.22 -21.73 -7.92
C SER A 62 -15.74 -23.11 -8.39
N ALA A 63 -16.68 -24.00 -8.75
CA ALA A 63 -16.38 -25.37 -9.16
C ALA A 63 -15.52 -25.47 -10.44
N ASP A 64 -15.58 -24.44 -11.29
CA ASP A 64 -14.72 -24.27 -12.47
C ASP A 64 -13.33 -23.69 -12.13
N GLY A 65 -13.09 -23.31 -10.87
CA GLY A 65 -11.87 -22.66 -10.41
C GLY A 65 -11.70 -21.21 -10.93
N GLN A 66 -12.71 -20.66 -11.60
CA GLN A 66 -12.67 -19.33 -12.22
C GLN A 66 -13.39 -18.30 -11.35
N GLY A 67 -12.84 -18.03 -10.15
CA GLY A 67 -13.36 -16.98 -9.27
C GLY A 67 -14.10 -17.48 -8.05
N THR A 68 -14.92 -16.60 -7.48
CA THR A 68 -15.76 -16.87 -6.31
C THR A 68 -17.01 -17.65 -6.73
N ALA A 69 -17.40 -18.67 -5.96
CA ALA A 69 -18.63 -19.42 -6.20
C ALA A 69 -19.85 -18.47 -6.26
N PRO A 70 -20.81 -18.64 -7.20
CA PRO A 70 -21.91 -17.68 -7.41
C PRO A 70 -22.72 -17.35 -6.16
N ALA A 71 -23.01 -18.35 -5.32
CA ALA A 71 -23.72 -18.16 -4.06
C ALA A 71 -22.91 -17.32 -3.05
N ALA A 72 -21.61 -17.60 -2.91
CA ALA A 72 -20.71 -16.81 -2.07
C ALA A 72 -20.53 -15.39 -2.62
N ALA A 73 -20.42 -15.23 -3.93
CA ALA A 73 -20.28 -13.94 -4.60
C ALA A 73 -21.52 -13.05 -4.42
N ALA A 74 -22.73 -13.62 -4.38
CA ALA A 74 -23.95 -12.87 -4.09
C ALA A 74 -23.92 -12.26 -2.69
N ILE A 75 -23.52 -13.05 -1.69
CA ILE A 75 -23.49 -12.61 -0.28
C ILE A 75 -22.37 -11.62 -0.03
N ILE A 76 -21.20 -11.83 -0.62
CA ILE A 76 -20.09 -10.87 -0.53
C ILE A 76 -20.51 -9.52 -1.12
N ARG A 77 -21.23 -9.50 -2.24
CA ARG A 77 -21.74 -8.27 -2.84
C ARG A 77 -22.79 -7.60 -1.97
N ASP A 78 -23.69 -8.39 -1.40
CA ASP A 78 -24.72 -7.90 -0.47
C ASP A 78 -24.10 -7.27 0.78
N TYR A 79 -23.14 -7.97 1.41
CA TYR A 79 -22.33 -7.45 2.52
C TYR A 79 -21.67 -6.11 2.17
N CYS A 80 -21.02 -6.02 1.02
CA CYS A 80 -20.38 -4.79 0.56
C CYS A 80 -21.39 -3.65 0.32
N ALA A 81 -22.58 -3.96 -0.19
CA ALA A 81 -23.64 -2.97 -0.46
C ALA A 81 -24.25 -2.41 0.83
N HIS A 82 -24.56 -3.28 1.80
CA HIS A 82 -25.07 -2.85 3.11
C HIS A 82 -24.06 -2.01 3.88
N LYS A 83 -22.77 -2.36 3.80
CA LYS A 83 -21.68 -1.58 4.41
C LYS A 83 -21.51 -0.17 3.80
N ALA A 84 -21.85 0.00 2.51
CA ALA A 84 -21.72 1.28 1.82
C ALA A 84 -22.87 2.26 2.10
N SER A 85 -23.98 1.79 2.69
CA SER A 85 -25.14 2.65 3.00
C SER A 85 -24.88 3.44 4.29
N PRO A 86 -25.00 4.78 4.28
CA PRO A 86 -24.98 5.55 5.51
C PRO A 86 -26.20 5.14 6.35
N ILE A 87 -25.98 4.82 7.62
CA ILE A 87 -27.03 4.58 8.61
C ILE A 87 -28.02 5.75 8.51
N ARG A 88 -29.21 5.52 7.95
CA ARG A 88 -30.31 6.48 8.05
C ARG A 88 -30.67 6.56 9.53
N SER A 89 -30.40 7.70 10.14
CA SER A 89 -31.10 8.11 11.35
C SER A 89 -32.57 8.31 11.00
N SER A 90 -33.38 7.25 11.12
CA SER A 90 -34.84 7.36 11.08
C SER A 90 -35.41 7.19 12.47
N SER A 91 -35.65 8.33 13.11
CA SER A 91 -36.67 8.49 14.13
C SER A 91 -38.04 8.21 13.51
N THR A 92 -38.67 7.08 13.83
CA THR A 92 -40.13 6.96 13.92
C THR A 92 -40.47 5.65 14.62
N ALA A 93 -41.19 5.78 15.75
CA ALA A 93 -41.75 4.68 16.52
C ALA A 93 -42.81 3.90 15.72
N GLY A 94 -42.84 2.57 15.87
CA GLY A 94 -43.92 1.72 15.36
C GLY A 94 -43.54 0.24 15.25
N SER A 95 -43.86 -0.52 16.30
CA SER A 95 -44.02 -1.99 16.42
C SER A 95 -43.65 -2.92 15.25
N GLY A 96 -42.78 -3.89 15.55
CA GLY A 96 -42.69 -5.15 14.80
C GLY A 96 -41.32 -5.82 14.92
N CYS A 97 -41.23 -6.85 15.76
CA CYS A 97 -40.09 -7.73 15.96
C CYS A 97 -39.36 -8.16 14.67
N ASN A 98 -38.04 -7.96 14.62
CA ASN A 98 -37.02 -8.99 14.29
C ASN A 98 -35.60 -8.41 14.49
N ALA A 99 -34.67 -9.31 14.77
CA ALA A 99 -33.39 -9.07 15.44
C ALA A 99 -32.45 -8.06 14.76
N LEU A 100 -31.64 -7.46 15.62
CA LEU A 100 -30.60 -6.46 15.39
C LEU A 100 -29.52 -6.97 14.40
N ASP A 101 -29.70 -6.72 13.10
CA ASP A 101 -28.71 -7.02 12.06
C ASP A 101 -27.50 -6.08 12.16
N THR A 102 -26.44 -6.58 12.78
CA THR A 102 -25.10 -5.98 12.71
C THR A 102 -24.37 -6.48 11.45
N PRO A 103 -23.50 -5.68 10.80
CA PRO A 103 -22.78 -6.11 9.60
C PRO A 103 -21.86 -7.33 9.82
N GLN A 104 -21.55 -7.69 11.07
CA GLN A 104 -20.85 -8.93 11.42
C GLN A 104 -21.70 -10.19 11.13
N HIS A 105 -23.03 -10.11 11.17
CA HIS A 105 -23.92 -11.26 10.94
C HIS A 105 -23.89 -11.75 9.48
N SER A 106 -23.69 -10.87 8.49
CA SER A 106 -23.73 -11.24 7.07
C SER A 106 -22.53 -12.10 6.62
N LEU A 107 -21.32 -11.82 7.11
CA LEU A 107 -20.15 -12.69 6.85
C LEU A 107 -20.25 -14.02 7.60
N THR A 108 -20.97 -14.04 8.74
CA THR A 108 -21.28 -15.27 9.47
C THR A 108 -22.21 -16.17 8.65
N HIS A 109 -23.05 -15.60 7.77
CA HIS A 109 -23.88 -16.35 6.83
C HIS A 109 -23.07 -17.06 5.72
N LEU A 110 -21.91 -16.52 5.33
CA LEU A 110 -20.98 -17.23 4.42
C LEU A 110 -20.41 -18.51 5.06
N ALA A 111 -20.32 -18.57 6.40
CA ALA A 111 -19.87 -19.76 7.10
C ALA A 111 -20.87 -20.92 7.02
N VAL A 112 -22.11 -20.68 6.60
CA VAL A 112 -23.21 -21.67 6.58
C VAL A 112 -23.37 -22.36 5.21
N LEU A 113 -22.82 -21.79 4.14
CA LEU A 113 -23.31 -22.05 2.77
C LEU A 113 -22.53 -23.06 1.92
N SER A 114 -21.55 -23.76 2.48
CA SER A 114 -21.09 -25.01 1.86
C SER A 114 -21.75 -26.18 2.59
N ASN A 115 -22.90 -26.64 2.08
CA ASN A 115 -23.66 -27.81 2.54
C ASN A 115 -24.52 -27.65 3.81
N GLY A 116 -24.86 -26.42 4.22
CA GLY A 116 -25.67 -26.19 5.44
C GLY A 116 -24.91 -26.53 6.74
N ARG A 117 -23.58 -26.65 6.67
CA ARG A 117 -22.71 -26.92 7.82
C ARG A 117 -21.83 -25.71 8.08
N LEU A 118 -21.74 -25.32 9.35
CA LEU A 118 -20.84 -24.26 9.81
C LEU A 118 -19.39 -24.61 9.48
N ALA A 119 -18.68 -23.65 8.87
CA ALA A 119 -17.24 -23.72 8.62
C ALA A 119 -16.49 -24.07 9.91
N GLN A 120 -15.88 -25.26 9.94
CA GLN A 120 -15.15 -25.74 11.11
C GLN A 120 -13.80 -25.02 11.23
N PRO A 121 -13.33 -24.68 12.45
CA PRO A 121 -11.98 -24.18 12.65
C PRO A 121 -10.93 -25.11 12.03
N GLY A 122 -9.99 -24.55 11.27
CA GLY A 122 -8.96 -25.31 10.55
C GLY A 122 -9.38 -25.85 9.17
N SER A 123 -10.62 -25.61 8.72
CA SER A 123 -11.04 -25.89 7.34
C SER A 123 -10.60 -24.80 6.35
N LEU A 124 -10.46 -25.16 5.07
CA LEU A 124 -10.10 -24.21 4.01
C LEU A 124 -11.11 -23.05 3.93
N ILE A 125 -12.41 -23.34 3.93
CA ILE A 125 -13.45 -22.32 3.90
C ILE A 125 -13.38 -21.38 5.10
N PHE A 126 -13.05 -21.89 6.30
CA PHE A 126 -12.86 -21.06 7.49
C PHE A 126 -11.65 -20.13 7.34
N SER A 127 -10.51 -20.64 6.85
CA SER A 127 -9.32 -19.82 6.57
C SER A 127 -9.60 -18.74 5.51
N GLN A 128 -10.34 -19.08 4.46
CA GLN A 128 -10.75 -18.13 3.42
C GLN A 128 -11.63 -17.02 3.98
N LEU A 129 -12.59 -17.34 4.85
CA LEU A 129 -13.45 -16.35 5.51
C LEU A 129 -12.66 -15.47 6.46
N LYS A 130 -11.74 -16.03 7.25
CA LYS A 130 -10.84 -15.28 8.12
C LYS A 130 -10.00 -14.30 7.32
N LEU A 131 -9.40 -14.73 6.22
CA LEU A 131 -8.61 -13.83 5.37
C LEU A 131 -9.46 -12.68 4.80
N LEU A 132 -10.71 -12.96 4.38
CA LEU A 132 -11.63 -11.92 3.90
C LEU A 132 -11.97 -10.92 5.02
N GLN A 133 -12.30 -11.41 6.23
CA GLN A 133 -12.57 -10.55 7.40
C GLN A 133 -11.36 -9.66 7.75
N HIS A 134 -10.15 -10.22 7.72
CA HIS A 134 -8.93 -9.47 7.99
C HIS A 134 -8.62 -8.43 6.90
N LEU A 135 -8.83 -8.76 5.63
CA LEU A 135 -8.75 -7.77 4.55
C LEU A 135 -9.76 -6.64 4.75
N ASP A 136 -11.02 -6.97 5.03
CA ASP A 136 -12.09 -5.98 5.21
C ASP A 136 -11.82 -5.06 6.39
N LEU A 137 -11.31 -5.59 7.51
CA LEU A 137 -10.91 -4.82 8.67
C LEU A 137 -9.78 -3.83 8.34
N VAL A 138 -8.71 -4.29 7.69
CA VAL A 138 -7.59 -3.42 7.32
C VAL A 138 -8.04 -2.35 6.33
N TRP A 139 -8.79 -2.75 5.29
CA TRP A 139 -9.28 -1.83 4.28
C TRP A 139 -10.21 -0.77 4.88
N GLU A 140 -11.11 -1.15 5.77
CA GLU A 140 -12.01 -0.23 6.44
C GLU A 140 -11.27 0.76 7.33
N THR A 141 -10.23 0.29 8.03
CA THR A 141 -9.38 1.16 8.84
C THR A 141 -8.67 2.21 7.97
N VAL A 142 -8.13 1.79 6.81
CA VAL A 142 -7.51 2.69 5.82
C VAL A 142 -8.52 3.69 5.24
N ARG A 143 -9.74 3.23 4.96
CA ARG A 143 -10.80 4.08 4.41
C ARG A 143 -11.24 5.14 5.43
N ALA A 144 -11.43 4.73 6.69
CA ALA A 144 -11.85 5.61 7.78
C ALA A 144 -10.77 6.62 8.19
N SER A 145 -9.49 6.28 8.02
CA SER A 145 -8.36 7.17 8.34
C SER A 145 -8.14 8.29 7.33
N ARG A 146 -8.99 8.46 6.31
CA ARG A 146 -8.89 9.55 5.33
C ARG A 146 -8.77 10.93 5.98
N LYS A 147 -9.49 11.17 7.07
CA LYS A 147 -9.47 12.46 7.81
C LYS A 147 -8.15 12.73 8.53
N ASP A 148 -7.44 11.67 8.90
CA ASP A 148 -6.17 11.71 9.62
C ASP A 148 -4.98 11.65 8.64
N PHE A 149 -5.25 11.65 7.33
CA PHE A 149 -4.24 11.54 6.29
C PHE A 149 -3.32 12.77 6.28
N PRO A 150 -1.98 12.60 6.23
CA PRO A 150 -1.05 13.73 6.33
C PRO A 150 -1.28 14.78 5.24
N LYS A 151 -1.51 16.04 5.65
CA LYS A 151 -1.82 17.16 4.74
C LYS A 151 -0.72 17.38 3.70
N GLN A 152 0.54 17.18 4.09
CA GLN A 152 1.71 17.33 3.22
C GLN A 152 1.70 16.28 2.08
N LEU A 153 1.33 15.02 2.39
CA LEU A 153 1.19 13.99 1.35
C LEU A 153 -0.01 14.29 0.44
N LEU A 154 -1.10 14.79 1.01
CA LEU A 154 -2.29 15.17 0.26
C LEU A 154 -1.97 16.30 -0.75
N GLN A 155 -1.18 17.31 -0.34
CA GLN A 155 -0.69 18.37 -1.22
C GLN A 155 0.15 17.81 -2.38
N VAL A 156 1.11 16.92 -2.09
CA VAL A 156 1.96 16.30 -3.13
C VAL A 156 1.12 15.51 -4.13
N PHE A 157 0.18 14.70 -3.67
CA PHE A 157 -0.66 13.91 -4.59
C PHE A 157 -1.67 14.76 -5.35
N SER A 158 -2.20 15.82 -4.76
CA SER A 158 -3.02 16.80 -5.46
C SER A 158 -2.24 17.47 -6.58
N ALA A 159 -0.97 17.84 -6.33
CA ALA A 159 -0.08 18.39 -7.36
C ALA A 159 0.22 17.37 -8.47
N PHE A 160 0.48 16.11 -8.11
CA PHE A 160 0.67 15.04 -9.11
C PHE A 160 -0.56 14.85 -9.99
N ARG A 161 -1.76 14.84 -9.42
CA ARG A 161 -2.98 14.71 -10.20
C ARG A 161 -3.21 15.93 -11.08
N ALA A 162 -3.06 17.15 -10.56
CA ALA A 162 -3.23 18.38 -11.35
C ALA A 162 -2.27 18.43 -12.55
N ALA A 163 -1.02 17.99 -12.39
CA ALA A 163 -0.02 17.97 -13.45
C ALA A 163 -0.22 16.85 -14.47
N LEU A 164 -0.68 15.66 -14.03
CA LEU A 164 -0.69 14.45 -14.87
C LEU A 164 -2.07 14.08 -15.42
N GLN A 165 -3.15 14.54 -14.80
CA GLN A 165 -4.50 14.24 -15.26
C GLN A 165 -4.79 14.77 -16.68
N PRO A 166 -4.39 16.00 -17.06
CA PRO A 166 -4.64 16.51 -18.41
C PRO A 166 -3.93 15.71 -19.51
N SER A 167 -2.75 15.17 -19.22
CA SER A 167 -1.90 14.49 -20.20
C SER A 167 -2.05 12.97 -20.21
N ARG A 168 -2.37 12.35 -19.06
CA ARG A 168 -2.38 10.87 -18.91
C ARG A 168 -3.71 10.30 -18.43
N GLY A 169 -4.68 11.14 -18.07
CA GLY A 169 -6.01 10.75 -17.62
C GLY A 169 -6.11 10.42 -16.12
N ALA A 170 -7.35 10.41 -15.61
CA ALA A 170 -7.66 10.18 -14.19
C ALA A 170 -7.29 8.76 -13.73
N GLU A 171 -7.53 7.75 -14.57
CA GLU A 171 -7.19 6.34 -14.32
C GLU A 171 -5.69 6.13 -14.04
N PHE A 172 -4.85 6.86 -14.77
CA PHE A 172 -3.41 6.82 -14.56
C PHE A 172 -3.03 7.42 -13.20
N CYS A 173 -3.66 8.55 -12.83
CA CYS A 173 -3.42 9.20 -11.54
C CYS A 173 -3.86 8.31 -10.37
N ASP A 174 -5.02 7.66 -10.47
CA ASP A 174 -5.52 6.72 -9.46
C ASP A 174 -4.51 5.57 -9.25
N LYS A 175 -4.00 4.98 -10.34
CA LYS A 175 -2.95 3.94 -10.27
C LYS A 175 -1.63 4.45 -9.72
N LEU A 176 -1.25 5.70 -10.02
CA LEU A 176 -0.02 6.32 -9.52
C LEU A 176 -0.07 6.52 -8.01
N VAL A 177 -1.13 7.16 -7.51
CA VAL A 177 -1.33 7.41 -6.08
C VAL A 177 -1.43 6.07 -5.33
N SER A 178 -2.16 5.11 -5.89
CA SER A 178 -2.24 3.75 -5.33
C SER A 178 -0.87 3.08 -5.23
N ALA A 179 -0.03 3.18 -6.27
CA ALA A 179 1.32 2.64 -6.25
C ALA A 179 2.27 3.36 -5.27
N CYS A 180 1.99 4.61 -4.91
CA CYS A 180 2.78 5.33 -3.91
C CYS A 180 2.36 4.92 -2.49
N ILE A 181 1.06 4.80 -2.23
CA ILE A 181 0.55 4.53 -0.87
C ILE A 181 0.46 3.04 -0.54
N PHE A 182 -0.13 2.21 -1.40
CA PHE A 182 -0.29 0.80 -1.07
C PHE A 182 0.99 0.03 -1.37
N LEU A 183 1.51 0.14 -2.59
CA LEU A 183 2.66 -0.66 -3.02
C LEU A 183 3.97 -0.29 -2.31
N ARG A 184 4.18 0.98 -1.96
CA ARG A 184 5.45 1.47 -1.39
C ARG A 184 5.41 1.82 0.10
N PHE A 185 4.22 1.85 0.70
CA PHE A 185 4.08 2.29 2.08
C PHE A 185 3.27 1.31 2.93
N ILE A 186 1.96 1.18 2.71
CA ILE A 186 1.08 0.35 3.53
C ILE A 186 1.39 -1.15 3.38
N CYS A 187 1.45 -1.69 2.16
CA CYS A 187 1.69 -3.12 1.96
C CYS A 187 3.09 -3.56 2.43
N PRO A 188 4.19 -2.82 2.14
CA PRO A 188 5.50 -3.10 2.74
C PRO A 188 5.50 -3.04 4.27
N ALA A 189 4.72 -2.14 4.88
CA ALA A 189 4.60 -2.06 6.33
C ALA A 189 3.87 -3.26 6.95
N ILE A 190 2.89 -3.83 6.25
CA ILE A 190 2.23 -5.07 6.67
C ILE A 190 3.19 -6.26 6.51
N LEU A 191 3.95 -6.32 5.42
CA LEU A 191 4.89 -7.42 5.13
C LEU A 191 6.09 -7.42 6.08
N THR A 192 6.63 -6.26 6.40
CA THR A 192 7.84 -6.12 7.22
C THR A 192 7.64 -5.09 8.33
N PRO A 193 6.81 -5.40 9.34
CA PRO A 193 6.39 -4.42 10.35
C PRO A 193 7.53 -3.85 11.19
N SER A 194 8.61 -4.61 11.40
CA SER A 194 9.79 -4.15 12.15
C SER A 194 10.48 -2.95 11.50
N LEU A 195 10.61 -2.93 10.17
CA LEU A 195 11.24 -1.81 9.43
C LEU A 195 10.45 -0.51 9.51
N PHE A 196 9.17 -0.59 9.86
CA PHE A 196 8.28 0.55 10.01
C PHE A 196 8.02 0.90 11.49
N GLY A 197 8.71 0.24 12.43
CA GLY A 197 8.54 0.44 13.86
C GLY A 197 7.18 -0.03 14.40
N LEU A 198 6.52 -0.95 13.71
CA LEU A 198 5.20 -1.50 14.08
C LEU A 198 5.31 -2.74 14.96
N ALA A 199 6.50 -3.36 15.02
CA ALA A 199 6.81 -4.52 15.86
C ALA A 199 8.21 -4.38 16.47
N SER A 200 8.36 -4.74 17.75
CA SER A 200 9.63 -4.70 18.50
C SER A 200 10.55 -5.88 18.20
N THR A 201 9.99 -7.03 17.81
CA THR A 201 10.71 -8.25 17.44
C THR A 201 10.13 -8.83 16.15
N PHE A 202 10.97 -9.46 15.33
CA PHE A 202 10.48 -10.21 14.17
C PHE A 202 9.59 -11.37 14.66
N PRO A 203 8.39 -11.60 14.09
CA PRO A 203 7.61 -12.78 14.43
C PRO A 203 8.42 -14.02 14.07
N GLY A 204 8.96 -14.72 15.08
CA GLY A 204 9.62 -16.00 14.89
C GLY A 204 8.65 -17.10 14.44
N GLU A 205 7.33 -16.85 14.56
CA GLU A 205 6.29 -17.78 14.13
C GLU A 205 5.96 -17.60 12.65
N PHE A 206 6.30 -18.62 11.86
CA PHE A 206 6.03 -18.72 10.42
C PHE A 206 4.57 -18.40 10.05
N ASN A 207 3.62 -18.79 10.91
CA ASN A 207 2.18 -18.58 10.70
C ASN A 207 1.80 -17.10 10.64
N CYS A 208 2.32 -16.28 11.57
CA CYS A 208 2.04 -14.84 11.61
C CYS A 208 2.54 -14.13 10.34
N GLN A 209 3.77 -14.45 9.92
CA GLN A 209 4.35 -13.87 8.70
C GLN A 209 3.56 -14.27 7.44
N ARG A 210 3.11 -15.52 7.38
CA ARG A 210 2.26 -16.02 6.29
C ARG A 210 0.92 -15.29 6.25
N ASN A 211 0.25 -15.13 7.39
CA ASN A 211 -1.02 -14.40 7.48
C ASN A 211 -0.88 -12.93 7.04
N LEU A 212 0.16 -12.23 7.52
CA LEU A 212 0.46 -10.86 7.11
C LEU A 212 0.71 -10.78 5.59
N THR A 213 1.40 -11.78 5.03
CA THR A 213 1.65 -11.87 3.59
C THR A 213 0.35 -12.03 2.80
N LEU A 214 -0.55 -12.90 3.25
CA LEU A 214 -1.85 -13.09 2.61
C LEU A 214 -2.67 -11.79 2.64
N VAL A 215 -2.75 -11.12 3.78
CA VAL A 215 -3.47 -9.84 3.92
C VAL A 215 -2.86 -8.76 3.03
N ALA A 216 -1.53 -8.60 3.04
CA ALA A 216 -0.83 -7.63 2.21
C ALA A 216 -1.06 -7.91 0.72
N LYS A 217 -1.02 -9.18 0.31
CA LYS A 217 -1.28 -9.58 -1.08
C LYS A 217 -2.73 -9.27 -1.50
N SER A 218 -3.70 -9.58 -0.65
CA SER A 218 -5.11 -9.27 -0.89
C SER A 218 -5.35 -7.77 -1.01
N LEU A 219 -4.77 -6.98 -0.10
CA LEU A 219 -4.84 -5.52 -0.16
C LEU A 219 -4.14 -4.97 -1.41
N GLN A 220 -2.99 -5.55 -1.78
CA GLN A 220 -2.25 -5.15 -2.97
C GLN A 220 -3.03 -5.44 -4.26
N SER A 221 -3.80 -6.54 -4.33
CA SER A 221 -4.67 -6.81 -5.47
C SER A 221 -5.75 -5.75 -5.61
N LEU A 222 -6.42 -5.40 -4.51
CA LEU A 222 -7.41 -4.31 -4.47
C LEU A 222 -6.77 -2.98 -4.91
N ALA A 223 -5.57 -2.65 -4.42
CA ALA A 223 -4.84 -1.45 -4.79
C ALA A 223 -4.38 -1.43 -6.26
N ASN A 224 -4.13 -2.60 -6.86
CA ASN A 224 -3.85 -2.71 -8.30
C ASN A 224 -5.09 -2.44 -9.16
N LEU A 225 -6.27 -2.31 -8.55
CA LEU A 225 -7.57 -2.15 -9.20
C LEU A 225 -7.84 -3.31 -10.18
N ALA A 226 -7.43 -4.52 -9.78
CA ALA A 226 -7.51 -5.72 -10.58
C ALA A 226 -7.74 -6.96 -9.70
N THR A 227 -8.39 -7.96 -10.27
CA THR A 227 -8.67 -9.25 -9.65
C THR A 227 -7.51 -10.22 -9.80
N PHE A 228 -7.57 -11.32 -9.04
CA PHE A 228 -6.59 -12.41 -9.13
C PHE A 228 -6.79 -13.20 -10.44
N GLY A 229 -5.70 -13.36 -11.19
CA GLY A 229 -5.65 -14.12 -12.45
C GLY A 229 -5.12 -15.55 -12.28
N ASP A 230 -4.55 -16.13 -13.34
CA ASP A 230 -4.02 -17.53 -13.36
C ASP A 230 -2.77 -17.75 -12.54
N LYS A 231 -2.06 -16.69 -12.16
CA LYS A 231 -0.82 -16.82 -11.37
C LYS A 231 -1.08 -17.32 -9.96
N GLU A 232 -2.28 -17.08 -9.42
CA GLU A 232 -2.63 -17.36 -8.02
C GLU A 232 -4.08 -17.88 -7.92
N PRO A 233 -4.34 -19.10 -8.40
CA PRO A 233 -5.70 -19.63 -8.50
C PRO A 233 -6.37 -19.74 -7.12
N PHE A 234 -5.60 -20.05 -6.08
CA PHE A 234 -6.09 -20.18 -4.70
C PHE A 234 -6.62 -18.87 -4.09
N MET A 235 -6.29 -17.69 -4.64
CA MET A 235 -6.77 -16.38 -4.16
C MET A 235 -8.06 -15.91 -4.84
N ARG A 236 -8.49 -16.59 -5.91
CA ARG A 236 -9.61 -16.16 -6.76
C ARG A 236 -10.95 -16.09 -6.04
N PHE A 237 -11.10 -16.80 -4.91
CA PHE A 237 -12.32 -16.73 -4.10
C PHE A 237 -12.61 -15.32 -3.57
N MET A 238 -11.60 -14.44 -3.53
CA MET A 238 -11.74 -13.05 -3.10
C MET A 238 -12.17 -12.10 -4.22
N ASN A 239 -12.24 -12.56 -5.48
CA ASN A 239 -12.49 -11.68 -6.62
C ASN A 239 -13.80 -10.92 -6.50
N ALA A 240 -14.89 -11.55 -6.04
CA ALA A 240 -16.17 -10.87 -5.83
C ALA A 240 -16.07 -9.70 -4.82
N TYR A 241 -15.23 -9.85 -3.77
CA TYR A 241 -14.99 -8.78 -2.79
C TYR A 241 -14.14 -7.67 -3.41
N VAL A 242 -13.06 -8.04 -4.10
CA VAL A 242 -12.16 -7.07 -4.76
C VAL A 242 -12.93 -6.24 -5.78
N GLU A 243 -13.73 -6.86 -6.64
CA GLU A 243 -14.55 -6.18 -7.65
C GLU A 243 -15.54 -5.19 -7.02
N ALA A 244 -16.22 -5.59 -5.94
CA ALA A 244 -17.14 -4.73 -5.22
C ALA A 244 -16.45 -3.52 -4.57
N GLN A 245 -15.20 -3.67 -4.12
CA GLN A 245 -14.45 -2.61 -3.43
C GLN A 245 -13.61 -1.72 -4.35
N ILE A 246 -13.32 -2.12 -5.59
CA ILE A 246 -12.61 -1.28 -6.58
C ILE A 246 -13.19 0.15 -6.71
N PRO A 247 -14.52 0.36 -6.88
CA PRO A 247 -15.06 1.72 -6.97
C PRO A 247 -14.85 2.53 -5.67
N VAL A 248 -14.94 1.88 -4.51
CA VAL A 248 -14.70 2.50 -3.20
C VAL A 248 -13.23 2.90 -3.05
N MET A 249 -12.30 2.02 -3.45
CA MET A 249 -10.87 2.30 -3.49
C MET A 249 -10.56 3.50 -4.38
N ARG A 250 -11.16 3.58 -5.57
CA ARG A 250 -11.01 4.73 -6.47
C ARG A 250 -11.53 6.02 -5.84
N ALA A 251 -12.66 5.98 -5.15
CA ALA A 251 -13.19 7.14 -4.44
C ALA A 251 -12.25 7.59 -3.30
N PHE A 252 -11.69 6.64 -2.55
CA PHE A 252 -10.67 6.92 -1.52
C PHE A 252 -9.41 7.55 -2.12
N LEU A 253 -8.84 6.95 -3.17
CA LEU A 253 -7.68 7.47 -3.90
C LEU A 253 -7.95 8.87 -4.45
N ARG A 254 -9.19 9.13 -4.91
CA ARG A 254 -9.58 10.46 -5.33
C ARG A 254 -9.57 11.44 -4.18
N GLY A 255 -10.10 11.01 -3.05
CA GLY A 255 -10.21 11.81 -1.84
C GLY A 255 -8.90 12.19 -1.15
N ILE A 256 -7.82 11.42 -1.32
CA ILE A 256 -6.50 11.73 -0.78
C ILE A 256 -5.57 12.46 -1.76
N SER A 257 -6.08 12.80 -2.95
CA SER A 257 -5.30 13.49 -3.98
C SER A 257 -6.12 14.53 -4.75
N SER A 258 -7.16 15.05 -4.11
CA SER A 258 -7.90 16.23 -4.54
C SER A 258 -8.03 17.10 -3.30
N LEU A 259 -7.34 18.25 -3.30
CA LEU A 259 -7.61 19.30 -2.32
C LEU A 259 -8.89 20.03 -2.74
N ASP A 260 -9.84 20.16 -1.81
CA ASP A 260 -10.92 21.13 -1.98
C ASP A 260 -10.31 22.52 -1.77
N ILE A 261 -10.04 23.23 -2.86
CA ILE A 261 -9.53 24.61 -2.87
C ILE A 261 -10.70 25.54 -2.52
N THR A 262 -11.23 25.40 -1.31
CA THR A 262 -12.21 26.31 -0.72
C THR A 262 -11.91 26.44 0.77
N ALA A 263 -10.71 26.93 1.08
CA ALA A 263 -10.44 27.55 2.36
C ALA A 263 -9.24 28.45 2.14
N ASP A 264 -9.51 29.75 2.10
CA ASP A 264 -8.53 30.78 2.41
C ASP A 264 -7.88 30.43 3.75
N ALA A 265 -6.76 29.72 3.70
CA ALA A 265 -5.84 29.58 4.81
C ALA A 265 -4.51 30.16 4.31
N PRO A 266 -3.94 31.15 5.03
CA PRO A 266 -2.64 31.69 4.67
C PRO A 266 -1.62 30.54 4.64
N ALA A 267 -0.60 30.70 3.81
CA ALA A 267 0.53 29.79 3.72
C ALA A 267 1.32 29.80 5.04
N ASP A 268 0.77 29.21 6.10
CA ASP A 268 1.45 29.05 7.36
C ASP A 268 2.58 28.05 7.18
N CYS A 269 3.80 28.55 7.39
CA CYS A 269 5.10 27.87 7.26
C CYS A 269 5.32 26.69 8.23
N THR A 270 4.26 26.10 8.79
CA THR A 270 4.31 25.03 9.80
C THR A 270 4.78 23.69 9.22
N SER A 271 4.67 23.48 7.90
CA SER A 271 5.10 22.25 7.23
C SER A 271 6.63 22.04 7.31
N ALA A 272 7.41 23.11 7.27
CA ALA A 272 8.87 23.06 7.46
C ALA A 272 9.25 22.75 8.92
N SER A 273 8.47 23.23 9.89
CA SER A 273 8.77 23.09 11.33
C SER A 273 8.67 21.65 11.83
N LEU A 274 7.64 20.88 11.42
CA LEU A 274 7.51 19.46 11.79
C LEU A 274 8.58 18.58 11.13
N LEU A 275 8.99 18.90 9.90
CA LEU A 275 10.09 18.20 9.22
C LEU A 275 11.44 18.49 9.91
N SER A 276 11.66 19.71 10.40
CA SER A 276 12.91 20.09 11.07
C SER A 276 13.16 19.34 12.38
N ASN A 277 12.11 18.91 13.08
CA ASN A 277 12.23 18.16 14.34
C ASN A 277 12.59 16.68 14.14
N HIS A 278 12.54 16.17 12.91
CA HIS A 278 12.78 14.76 12.58
C HIS A 278 14.00 14.52 11.69
N ILE A 279 14.69 15.57 11.26
CA ILE A 279 15.85 15.48 10.38
C ILE A 279 17.06 16.05 11.11
N ASP A 280 18.04 15.20 11.41
CA ASP A 280 19.36 15.66 11.80
C ASP A 280 20.09 16.16 10.56
N CYS A 281 19.97 17.47 10.29
CA CYS A 281 20.57 18.10 9.13
C CYS A 281 22.09 17.90 9.05
N GLY A 282 22.78 17.81 10.19
CA GLY A 282 24.23 17.59 10.22
C GLY A 282 24.59 16.20 9.72
N TYR A 283 23.87 15.18 10.20
CA TYR A 283 24.03 13.80 9.75
C TYR A 283 23.70 13.63 8.25
N GLU A 284 22.55 14.14 7.80
CA GLU A 284 22.13 14.00 6.39
C GLU A 284 23.06 14.74 5.43
N LEU A 285 23.56 15.92 5.82
CA LEU A 285 24.54 16.66 5.02
C LEU A 285 25.87 15.91 4.93
N ALA A 286 26.32 15.28 6.01
CA ALA A 286 27.53 14.45 6.01
C ALA A 286 27.38 13.22 5.10
N CYS A 287 26.24 12.53 5.15
CA CYS A 287 25.92 11.41 4.25
C CYS A 287 25.89 11.85 2.78
N LEU A 288 25.28 13.01 2.50
CA LEU A 288 25.26 13.57 1.15
C LEU A 288 26.67 13.90 0.66
N HIS A 289 27.48 14.56 1.50
CA HIS A 289 28.88 14.86 1.19
C HIS A 289 29.68 13.61 0.88
N ALA A 290 29.59 12.56 1.71
CA ALA A 290 30.28 11.29 1.47
C ALA A 290 29.89 10.66 0.12
N THR A 291 28.58 10.65 -0.19
CA THR A 291 28.07 10.13 -1.47
C THR A 291 28.56 10.96 -2.66
N CYS A 292 28.57 12.29 -2.54
CA CYS A 292 29.09 13.18 -3.56
C CYS A 292 30.58 12.94 -3.81
N VAL A 293 31.39 12.84 -2.75
CA VAL A 293 32.83 12.57 -2.87
C VAL A 293 33.09 11.26 -3.60
N GLU A 294 32.37 10.19 -3.25
CA GLU A 294 32.49 8.89 -3.91
C GLU A 294 32.09 8.96 -5.39
N MET A 295 30.99 9.63 -5.72
CA MET A 295 30.58 9.82 -7.11
C MET A 295 31.61 10.61 -7.92
N PHE A 296 32.14 11.71 -7.36
CA PHE A 296 33.16 12.52 -8.05
C PHE A 296 34.47 11.75 -8.22
N ALA A 297 34.89 10.96 -7.24
CA ALA A 297 36.06 10.08 -7.37
C ALA A 297 35.86 9.03 -8.48
N ASN A 298 34.67 8.43 -8.57
CA ASN A 298 34.33 7.46 -9.60
C ASN A 298 34.22 8.08 -11.01
N LEU A 299 33.78 9.33 -11.12
CA LEU A 299 33.77 10.08 -12.38
C LEU A 299 35.20 10.43 -12.82
N ALA A 300 36.03 10.90 -11.89
CA ALA A 300 37.45 11.16 -12.15
C ALA A 300 38.19 9.89 -12.60
N ALA A 301 37.90 8.73 -11.98
CA ALA A 301 38.49 7.45 -12.36
C ALA A 301 38.06 6.95 -13.76
N LYS A 302 36.84 7.30 -14.20
CA LYS A 302 36.34 6.99 -15.55
C LYS A 302 36.98 7.86 -16.62
N ASP A 303 37.27 9.12 -16.32
CA ASP A 303 37.99 10.03 -17.23
C ASP A 303 39.49 9.67 -17.37
N THR A 304 40.04 8.88 -16.44
CA THR A 304 41.45 8.42 -16.50
C THR A 304 41.67 7.09 -17.24
N LYS A 305 40.64 6.42 -17.77
CA LYS A 305 40.84 5.26 -18.65
C LYS A 305 41.19 5.73 -20.07
N PRO A 306 42.34 5.36 -20.65
CA PRO A 306 42.66 5.73 -22.02
C PRO A 306 41.65 5.07 -22.99
N PRO A 307 41.30 5.74 -24.10
CA PRO A 307 40.42 5.15 -25.09
C PRO A 307 41.10 3.92 -25.71
N GLU A 308 40.47 2.75 -25.59
CA GLU A 308 40.85 1.58 -26.39
C GLU A 308 40.69 1.91 -27.87
N GLY A 309 41.84 2.08 -28.51
CA GLY A 309 42.12 1.96 -29.95
C GLY A 309 40.97 2.25 -30.92
N ARG A 310 40.86 3.50 -31.37
CA ARG A 310 40.37 3.77 -32.73
C ARG A 310 41.30 4.75 -33.44
N ARG A 311 42.05 4.16 -34.38
CA ARG A 311 42.76 4.68 -35.54
C ARG A 311 42.76 6.21 -35.74
N LEU A 312 43.98 6.74 -35.81
CA LEU A 312 44.41 8.08 -36.25
C LEU A 312 43.58 8.65 -37.41
N GLU A 313 43.09 9.88 -37.28
CA GLU A 313 43.18 10.92 -38.30
C GLU A 313 43.28 12.32 -37.65
N ASN A 314 44.10 13.16 -38.27
CA ASN A 314 44.61 14.47 -37.83
C ASN A 314 43.54 15.57 -37.75
N GLY A 315 43.71 16.52 -36.82
CA GLY A 315 42.97 17.79 -36.84
C GLY A 315 43.08 18.65 -35.58
N SER A 316 44.20 19.36 -35.43
CA SER A 316 44.38 20.68 -34.78
C SER A 316 43.36 21.23 -33.75
N SER A 317 43.89 21.45 -32.53
CA SER A 317 43.88 22.71 -31.74
C SER A 317 42.65 23.16 -30.91
N GLN A 318 42.90 23.18 -29.59
CA GLN A 318 42.47 24.16 -28.55
C GLN A 318 40.96 24.18 -28.20
N THR A 319 40.54 23.90 -26.96
CA THR A 319 40.75 24.73 -25.76
C THR A 319 40.46 23.92 -24.48
N SER A 320 41.46 23.79 -23.60
CA SER A 320 41.35 23.20 -22.27
C SER A 320 41.72 24.26 -21.24
N SER A 321 40.74 25.05 -20.78
CA SER A 321 40.94 26.02 -19.70
C SER A 321 39.61 26.60 -19.19
N SER A 322 38.76 25.78 -18.55
CA SER A 322 37.62 26.36 -17.79
C SER A 322 37.07 25.53 -16.63
N VAL A 323 37.53 24.29 -16.39
CA VAL A 323 36.91 23.43 -15.36
C VAL A 323 37.59 23.49 -13.99
N SER A 324 38.87 23.89 -13.92
CA SER A 324 39.63 23.89 -12.66
C SER A 324 39.21 25.02 -11.68
N CYS A 325 38.58 26.10 -12.16
CA CYS A 325 38.29 27.27 -11.32
C CYS A 325 37.02 27.15 -10.46
N ARG A 326 36.20 26.10 -10.63
CA ARG A 326 34.97 25.91 -9.82
C ARG A 326 35.18 25.09 -8.53
N VAL A 327 36.38 24.56 -8.31
CA VAL A 327 36.66 23.64 -7.19
C VAL A 327 36.86 24.37 -5.85
N SER A 328 37.16 25.67 -5.83
CA SER A 328 37.41 26.40 -4.56
C SER A 328 36.20 27.12 -3.96
N THR A 329 35.09 27.32 -4.70
CA THR A 329 34.01 28.23 -4.24
C THR A 329 32.98 27.55 -3.33
N VAL A 330 32.91 26.22 -3.27
CA VAL A 330 31.86 25.52 -2.48
C VAL A 330 32.29 25.22 -1.04
N CYS A 331 33.59 25.26 -0.72
CA CYS A 331 34.07 25.02 0.65
C CYS A 331 33.97 26.25 1.59
N TYR A 332 33.68 27.45 1.09
CA TYR A 332 33.73 28.68 1.89
C TYR A 332 32.38 29.16 2.46
N LEU A 333 31.27 28.43 2.24
CA LEU A 333 29.94 28.83 2.72
C LEU A 333 29.43 28.04 3.95
N CYS A 334 30.30 27.33 4.66
CA CYS A 334 29.95 26.52 5.84
C CYS A 334 30.73 26.88 7.11
N CYS A 335 31.08 28.16 7.29
CA CYS A 335 31.49 28.73 8.58
C CYS A 335 30.64 29.95 8.90
#